data_AF-A0A2S7U6C1-F1
#
_entry.id   AF-A0A2S7U6C1-F1
#
_cell.length_a   1.000
_cell.length_b   1.000
_cell.length_c   1.000
_cell.angle_alpha   90.00
_cell.angle_beta   90.00
_cell.angle_gamma   90.00
#
_symmetry.space_group_name_H-M   'P 1'
#
loop_
_entity.id
_entity.type
_entity.pdbx_description
1 polymer ?
#
loop_
_entity_poly.entity_id
_entity_poly.type
_entity_poly.pdbx_seq_one_letter_code
_entity_poly.pdbx_strand_id
1 'polypeptide(L)'
;MGRTFIYDAFGNKILTIEDELIDAPQKGKVIVNSVEAIYEFTENLLIIKNLQGELIDEKGKVVGAGVDSEDINNKEFKPTHSFKIPTSFNKNEVEDILIKIKQYQFDTELLELKHNDRGQLTDLVFRIDDETFVFNVLESVTFVLIDIDERNNRVNVTESKE
;
A
#
# COMPACT_ATOMS: atom_id res chain seq x y z
N MET A 1 3.09 18.60 32.66
CA MET A 1 2.63 17.58 31.69
C MET A 1 1.95 18.34 30.57
N GLY A 2 2.60 18.40 29.40
CA GLY A 2 2.03 19.01 28.20
C GLY A 2 1.05 18.05 27.52
N ARG A 3 0.20 18.57 26.62
CA ARG A 3 -0.69 17.78 25.77
C ARG A 3 -0.46 18.20 24.34
N THR A 4 -0.44 17.23 23.43
CA THR A 4 -0.29 17.48 22.01
C THR A 4 -1.63 17.30 21.31
N PHE A 5 -2.06 18.34 20.58
CA PHE A 5 -3.26 18.31 19.75
C PHE A 5 -2.85 18.43 18.29
N ILE A 6 -3.32 17.52 17.45
CA ILE A 6 -3.09 17.59 16.00
C ILE A 6 -4.41 17.85 15.31
N TYR A 7 -4.39 18.79 14.38
CA TYR A 7 -5.53 19.28 13.62
C TYR A 7 -5.30 19.01 12.13
N ASP A 8 -6.39 18.82 11.40
CA ASP A 8 -6.36 18.81 9.94
C ASP A 8 -6.12 20.22 9.37
N ALA A 9 -5.95 20.31 8.06
CA ALA A 9 -5.78 21.58 7.35
C ALA A 9 -7.00 22.52 7.45
N PHE A 10 -8.17 22.00 7.85
CA PHE A 10 -9.41 22.74 8.02
C PHE A 10 -9.64 23.19 9.48
N GLY A 11 -8.75 22.83 10.40
CA GLY A 11 -8.84 23.15 11.83
C GLY A 11 -9.69 22.17 12.64
N ASN A 12 -10.11 21.03 12.08
CA ASN A 12 -10.76 19.97 12.85
C ASN A 12 -9.71 19.16 13.62
N LYS A 13 -10.00 18.86 14.89
CA LYS A 13 -9.09 18.08 15.72
C LYS A 13 -9.11 16.61 15.31
N ILE A 14 -7.96 16.08 14.92
CA ILE A 14 -7.79 14.68 14.53
C ILE A 14 -7.50 13.80 15.75
N LEU A 15 -6.49 14.17 16.55
CA LEU A 15 -5.99 13.35 17.64
C LEU A 15 -5.59 14.16 18.86
N THR A 16 -5.58 13.51 20.02
CA THR A 16 -5.09 14.06 21.29
C THR A 16 -4.15 13.07 21.94
N ILE A 17 -2.90 13.48 22.15
CA ILE A 17 -1.90 12.76 22.93
C ILE A 17 -1.80 13.44 24.29
N GLU A 18 -1.98 12.68 25.37
CA GLU A 18 -1.92 13.20 26.75
C GLU A 18 -0.49 13.48 27.24
N ASP A 19 0.45 13.56 26.30
CA ASP A 19 1.86 13.87 26.50
C ASP A 19 2.33 14.94 25.50
N GLU A 20 3.44 15.57 25.84
CA GLU A 20 4.20 16.42 24.93
C GLU A 20 5.07 15.55 24.03
N LEU A 21 4.95 15.73 22.70
CA LEU A 21 5.86 15.11 21.75
C LEU A 21 7.21 15.86 21.78
N ILE A 22 8.26 15.17 22.20
CA ILE A 22 9.63 15.69 22.26
C ILE A 22 10.48 15.00 21.20
N ASP A 23 11.65 15.57 20.90
CA ASP A 23 12.63 14.99 19.96
C ASP A 23 13.36 13.78 20.57
N ALA A 24 12.59 12.73 20.88
CA ALA A 24 13.04 11.44 21.36
C ALA A 24 11.98 10.37 21.06
N PRO A 25 12.37 9.09 20.92
CA PRO A 25 11.41 8.00 20.76
C PRO A 25 10.41 7.93 21.93
N GLN A 26 9.11 8.01 21.61
CA GLN A 26 8.03 7.96 22.58
C GLN A 26 6.96 6.97 22.14
N LYS A 27 6.29 6.37 23.13
CA LYS A 27 5.09 5.57 22.91
C LYS A 27 4.12 5.78 24.04
N GLY A 28 2.83 5.73 23.74
CA GLY A 28 1.81 5.92 24.75
C GLY A 28 0.41 5.75 24.19
N LYS A 29 -0.57 6.17 24.99
CA LYS A 29 -1.98 6.13 24.59
C LYS A 29 -2.36 7.41 23.85
N VAL A 30 -3.26 7.28 22.90
CA VAL A 30 -3.81 8.38 22.11
C VAL A 30 -5.29 8.13 21.89
N ILE A 31 -6.06 9.21 21.77
CA ILE A 31 -7.46 9.15 21.37
C ILE A 31 -7.57 9.71 19.95
N VAL A 32 -8.08 8.90 19.02
CA VAL A 32 -8.35 9.28 17.63
C VAL A 32 -9.85 9.16 17.38
N ASN A 33 -10.51 10.28 17.09
CA ASN A 33 -11.96 10.32 16.85
C ASN A 33 -12.80 9.55 17.90
N SER A 34 -12.46 9.68 19.19
CA SER A 34 -13.09 8.96 20.33
C SER A 34 -12.77 7.46 20.44
N VAL A 35 -11.82 6.94 19.66
CA VAL A 35 -11.29 5.57 19.75
C VAL A 35 -9.95 5.59 20.49
N GLU A 36 -9.78 4.68 21.46
CA GLU A 36 -8.51 4.50 22.17
C GLU A 36 -7.50 3.72 21.30
N ALA A 37 -6.27 4.24 21.24
CA ALA A 37 -5.22 3.74 20.39
C ALA A 37 -3.84 3.94 21.05
N ILE A 38 -2.79 3.45 20.38
CA ILE A 38 -1.39 3.56 20.78
C ILE A 38 -0.67 4.43 19.74
N TYR A 39 0.12 5.39 20.20
CA TYR A 39 1.04 6.11 19.34
C TYR A 39 2.48 5.61 19.53
N GLU A 40 3.24 5.63 18.45
CA GLU A 40 4.70 5.48 18.43
C GLU A 40 5.26 6.67 17.67
N PHE A 41 6.09 7.48 18.34
CA PHE A 41 6.76 8.63 17.75
C PHE A 41 8.26 8.37 17.71
N THR A 42 8.87 8.39 16.52
CA THR A 42 10.31 8.17 16.31
C THR A 42 10.86 9.16 15.30
N GLU A 43 11.87 9.95 15.70
CA GLU A 43 12.58 10.96 14.90
C GLU A 43 11.66 11.99 14.24
N ASN A 44 10.93 11.64 13.17
CA ASN A 44 9.98 12.49 12.46
C ASN A 44 8.70 11.76 12.03
N LEU A 45 8.45 10.56 12.57
CA LEU A 45 7.33 9.71 12.19
C LEU A 45 6.42 9.50 13.39
N LEU A 46 5.14 9.84 13.23
CA LEU A 46 4.08 9.51 14.17
C LEU A 46 3.25 8.37 13.57
N ILE A 47 3.31 7.22 14.22
CA ILE A 47 2.54 6.02 13.87
C ILE A 47 1.42 5.88 14.89
N ILE A 48 0.19 5.66 14.41
CA ILE A 48 -0.95 5.36 15.28
C ILE A 48 -1.42 3.93 14.98
N LYS A 49 -1.59 3.15 16.05
CA LYS A 49 -2.08 1.77 16.00
C LYS A 49 -3.28 1.60 16.91
N ASN A 50 -4.20 0.71 16.58
CA ASN A 50 -5.20 0.26 17.55
C ASN A 50 -4.54 -0.60 18.66
N LEU A 51 -5.34 -1.05 19.62
CA LEU A 51 -4.87 -1.88 20.72
C LEU A 51 -4.37 -3.27 20.28
N GLN A 52 -4.74 -3.70 19.06
CA GLN A 52 -4.31 -4.95 18.42
C GLN A 52 -2.97 -4.78 17.67
N GLY A 53 -2.45 -3.56 17.56
CA GLY A 53 -1.19 -3.25 16.89
C GLY A 53 -1.32 -2.94 15.39
N GLU A 54 -2.54 -2.81 14.88
CA GLU A 54 -2.85 -2.51 13.48
C GLU A 54 -2.86 -1.00 13.26
N LEU A 55 -2.31 -0.51 12.15
CA LEU A 55 -2.26 0.92 11.84
C LEU A 55 -3.68 1.48 11.68
N ILE A 56 -3.95 2.70 12.13
CA ILE A 56 -5.25 3.36 11.95
C ILE A 56 -5.14 4.77 11.35
N ASP A 57 -6.15 5.18 10.58
CA ASP A 57 -6.28 6.52 9.97
C ASP A 57 -6.78 7.59 10.95
N GLU A 58 -6.92 8.83 10.46
CA GLU A 58 -7.43 9.97 11.23
C GLU A 58 -8.88 9.82 11.73
N LYS A 59 -9.62 8.84 11.17
CA LYS A 59 -11.01 8.52 11.56
C LYS A 59 -11.07 7.36 12.56
N GLY A 60 -9.92 6.77 12.90
CA GLY A 60 -9.80 5.62 13.79
C GLY A 60 -10.06 4.28 13.09
N LYS A 61 -10.01 4.23 11.76
CA LYS A 61 -10.19 3.01 10.97
C LYS A 61 -8.85 2.36 10.67
N VAL A 62 -8.79 1.03 10.69
CA VAL A 62 -7.56 0.31 10.37
C VAL A 62 -7.15 0.53 8.90
N VAL A 63 -5.87 0.81 8.67
CA VAL A 63 -5.24 1.03 7.36
C VAL A 63 -4.10 0.05 7.15
N GLY A 64 -4.09 -0.67 6.03
CA GLY A 64 -3.00 -1.58 5.69
C GLY A 64 -2.96 -2.87 6.54
N ALA A 65 -2.87 -4.00 5.85
CA ALA A 65 -2.96 -5.38 6.37
C ALA A 65 -4.33 -5.77 6.97
N GLY A 66 -5.36 -5.80 6.11
CA GLY A 66 -6.43 -6.80 6.24
C GLY A 66 -7.55 -6.54 7.24
N VAL A 67 -8.16 -5.34 7.25
CA VAL A 67 -9.42 -5.12 8.00
C VAL A 67 -10.51 -4.53 7.12
N ASP A 68 -11.35 -5.44 6.67
CA ASP A 68 -12.80 -5.36 6.52
C ASP A 68 -13.48 -4.24 7.32
N SER A 69 -13.72 -3.10 6.65
CA SER A 69 -14.97 -2.39 6.89
C SER A 69 -16.08 -3.20 6.22
N GLU A 70 -17.01 -3.71 7.03
CA GLU A 70 -18.09 -4.64 6.65
C GLU A 70 -19.04 -4.18 5.50
N ASP A 71 -18.80 -3.03 4.85
CA ASP A 71 -19.50 -2.61 3.62
C ASP A 71 -18.65 -2.69 2.33
N ILE A 72 -17.34 -2.95 2.42
CA ILE A 72 -16.45 -3.07 1.24
C ILE A 72 -16.03 -4.53 0.99
N ASN A 73 -15.99 -5.38 2.02
CA ASN A 73 -15.51 -6.77 1.92
C ASN A 73 -16.56 -7.84 1.65
N ASN A 74 -17.77 -7.45 1.22
CA ASN A 74 -18.70 -8.39 0.58
C ASN A 74 -18.75 -8.26 -0.95
N LYS A 75 -17.86 -7.45 -1.54
CA LYS A 75 -17.56 -7.54 -2.97
C LYS A 75 -16.31 -8.38 -3.13
N GLU A 76 -16.52 -9.66 -3.34
CA GLU A 76 -15.52 -10.61 -3.83
C GLU A 76 -14.67 -9.90 -4.90
N PHE A 77 -13.34 -9.90 -4.73
CA PHE A 77 -12.43 -9.40 -5.76
C PHE A 77 -12.71 -10.22 -7.01
N LYS A 78 -13.34 -9.57 -8.00
CA LYS A 78 -13.69 -10.23 -9.24
C LYS A 78 -12.99 -9.48 -10.36
N PRO A 79 -11.94 -10.07 -10.97
CA PRO A 79 -11.17 -9.39 -11.99
C PRO A 79 -12.09 -8.98 -13.14
N THR A 80 -12.04 -7.69 -13.48
CA THR A 80 -12.63 -7.16 -14.72
C THR A 80 -11.63 -7.25 -15.86
N HIS A 81 -10.35 -7.07 -15.57
CA HIS A 81 -9.25 -7.16 -16.53
C HIS A 81 -8.05 -7.89 -15.92
N SER A 82 -7.30 -8.58 -16.77
CA SER A 82 -6.10 -9.33 -16.38
C SER A 82 -4.99 -9.05 -17.38
N PHE A 83 -3.81 -8.72 -16.87
CA PHE A 83 -2.61 -8.43 -17.66
C PHE A 83 -1.49 -9.36 -17.24
N LYS A 84 -0.74 -9.86 -18.22
CA LYS A 84 0.40 -10.74 -17.97
C LYS A 84 1.68 -10.03 -18.36
N ILE A 85 2.66 -10.09 -17.47
CA ILE A 85 4.05 -9.70 -17.73
C ILE A 85 4.90 -10.97 -17.67
N PRO A 86 5.15 -11.63 -18.82
CA PRO A 86 6.12 -12.70 -18.92
C PRO A 86 7.51 -12.25 -18.44
N THR A 87 8.23 -13.14 -17.77
CA THR A 87 9.59 -12.84 -17.30
C THR A 87 10.62 -12.68 -18.43
N SER A 88 10.23 -13.01 -19.67
CA SER A 88 10.98 -12.74 -20.89
C SER A 88 10.78 -11.32 -21.46
N PHE A 89 9.83 -10.53 -20.93
CA PHE A 89 9.55 -9.21 -21.45
C PHE A 89 10.70 -8.24 -21.20
N ASN A 90 10.96 -7.42 -22.21
CA ASN A 90 11.85 -6.27 -22.11
C ASN A 90 11.10 -5.03 -21.58
N LYS A 91 11.86 -3.97 -21.30
CA LYS A 91 11.32 -2.73 -20.72
C LYS A 91 10.12 -2.16 -21.48
N ASN A 92 10.20 -2.07 -22.81
CA ASN A 92 9.13 -1.49 -23.61
C ASN A 92 7.86 -2.34 -23.53
N GLU A 93 8.00 -3.67 -23.54
CA GLU A 93 6.86 -4.58 -23.43
C GLU A 93 6.18 -4.48 -22.05
N VAL A 94 6.95 -4.29 -20.98
CA VAL A 94 6.41 -4.02 -19.63
C VAL A 94 5.70 -2.68 -19.58
N GLU A 95 6.32 -1.62 -20.12
CA GLU A 95 5.72 -0.28 -20.17
C GLU A 95 4.42 -0.26 -20.98
N ASP A 96 4.35 -0.99 -22.10
CA ASP A 96 3.13 -1.11 -22.90
C ASP A 96 1.97 -1.74 -22.10
N ILE A 97 2.25 -2.71 -21.22
CA ILE A 97 1.25 -3.28 -20.31
C ILE A 97 0.80 -2.23 -19.29
N LEU A 98 1.73 -1.52 -18.66
CA LEU A 98 1.41 -0.48 -17.69
C LEU A 98 0.60 0.67 -18.31
N ILE A 99 0.88 1.05 -19.56
CA ILE A 99 0.11 2.04 -20.32
C ILE A 99 -1.32 1.55 -20.58
N LYS A 100 -1.51 0.26 -20.90
CA LYS A 100 -2.86 -0.31 -21.05
C LYS A 100 -3.62 -0.25 -19.73
N ILE A 101 -2.97 -0.48 -18.60
CA ILE A 101 -3.59 -0.36 -17.28
C ILE A 101 -4.06 1.08 -17.01
N LYS A 102 -3.29 2.10 -17.44
CA LYS A 102 -3.69 3.53 -17.32
C LYS A 102 -5.02 3.87 -17.98
N GLN A 103 -5.43 3.11 -19.00
CA GLN A 103 -6.71 3.33 -19.67
C GLN A 103 -7.92 3.06 -18.75
N TYR A 104 -7.70 2.38 -17.62
CA TYR A 104 -8.72 2.03 -16.63
C TYR A 104 -8.67 2.91 -15.38
N GLN A 105 -8.11 4.13 -15.49
CA GLN A 105 -8.02 5.12 -14.40
C GLN A 105 -7.07 4.75 -13.24
N PHE A 106 -6.17 3.80 -13.47
CA PHE A 106 -5.08 3.50 -12.55
C PHE A 106 -3.83 4.26 -12.96
N ASP A 107 -3.20 4.98 -12.04
CA ASP A 107 -1.88 5.55 -12.30
C ASP A 107 -0.84 4.44 -12.26
N THR A 108 0.09 4.42 -13.22
CA THR A 108 1.13 3.37 -13.25
C THR A 108 2.51 3.94 -13.53
N GLU A 109 3.51 3.29 -12.95
CA GLU A 109 4.90 3.65 -13.14
C GLU A 109 5.80 2.42 -13.03
N LEU A 110 6.71 2.26 -14.00
CA LEU A 110 7.80 1.28 -13.89
C LEU A 110 8.94 1.92 -13.10
N LEU A 111 9.24 1.38 -11.93
CA LEU A 111 10.29 1.89 -11.05
C LEU A 111 11.63 1.17 -11.30
N GLU A 112 11.59 -0.14 -11.53
CA GLU A 112 12.78 -0.97 -11.73
C GLU A 112 12.49 -2.16 -12.65
N LEU A 113 13.44 -2.46 -13.52
CA LEU A 113 13.47 -3.67 -14.33
C LEU A 113 14.93 -4.09 -14.54
N LYS A 114 15.32 -5.24 -13.98
CA LYS A 114 16.66 -5.78 -14.11
C LYS A 114 16.65 -7.19 -14.64
N HIS A 115 17.56 -7.45 -15.58
CA HIS A 115 17.83 -8.79 -16.08
C HIS A 115 19.24 -9.22 -15.67
N ASN A 116 19.43 -10.51 -15.43
CA ASN A 116 20.76 -11.09 -15.27
C ASN A 116 21.51 -11.16 -16.62
N ASP A 117 22.78 -11.56 -16.58
CA ASP A 117 23.63 -11.72 -17.77
C ASP A 117 23.11 -12.76 -18.78
N ARG A 118 22.13 -13.58 -18.40
CA ARG A 118 21.44 -14.55 -19.26
C ARG A 118 20.17 -13.99 -19.88
N GLY A 119 19.85 -12.71 -19.64
CA GLY A 119 18.65 -12.04 -20.12
C GLY A 119 17.38 -12.45 -19.39
N GLN A 120 17.47 -13.08 -18.21
CA GLN A 120 16.32 -13.44 -17.39
C GLN A 120 16.02 -12.31 -16.41
N LEU A 121 14.75 -11.95 -16.27
CA LEU A 121 14.28 -10.98 -15.29
C LEU A 121 14.63 -11.43 -13.87
N THR A 122 15.31 -10.58 -13.11
CA THR A 122 15.63 -10.79 -11.69
C THR A 122 14.82 -9.90 -10.78
N ASP A 123 14.61 -8.64 -11.19
CA ASP A 123 13.93 -7.65 -10.39
C ASP A 123 12.93 -6.90 -11.24
N LEU A 124 11.68 -6.83 -10.78
CA LEU A 124 10.62 -6.04 -11.36
C LEU A 124 9.95 -5.27 -10.24
N VAL A 125 10.04 -3.93 -10.32
CA VAL A 125 9.36 -3.03 -9.39
C VAL A 125 8.52 -2.06 -10.18
N PHE A 126 7.23 -2.03 -9.88
CA PHE A 126 6.32 -1.07 -10.49
C PHE A 126 5.29 -0.62 -9.46
N ARG A 127 4.68 0.52 -9.74
CA ARG A 127 3.63 1.11 -8.93
C ARG A 127 2.33 1.16 -9.72
N ILE A 128 1.23 0.84 -9.03
CA ILE A 128 -0.13 1.06 -9.51
C ILE A 128 -0.85 1.85 -8.41
N ASP A 129 -1.34 3.04 -8.75
CA ASP A 129 -1.79 4.09 -7.82
C ASP A 129 -0.75 4.36 -6.73
N ASP A 130 -1.12 4.21 -5.46
CA ASP A 130 -0.23 4.41 -4.31
C ASP A 130 0.42 3.09 -3.85
N GLU A 131 0.17 1.97 -4.52
CA GLU A 131 0.70 0.65 -4.17
C GLU A 131 1.92 0.28 -5.00
N THR A 132 3.02 -0.07 -4.32
CA THR A 132 4.27 -0.53 -4.96
C THR A 132 4.39 -2.04 -4.88
N PHE A 133 4.62 -2.67 -6.03
CA PHE A 133 4.81 -4.10 -6.16
C PHE A 133 6.28 -4.39 -6.46
N VAL A 134 6.89 -5.25 -5.63
CA VAL A 134 8.30 -5.62 -5.71
C VAL A 134 8.41 -7.12 -5.93
N PHE A 135 9.00 -7.51 -7.05
CA PHE A 135 9.22 -8.91 -7.40
C PHE A 135 10.71 -9.20 -7.55
N ASN A 136 11.20 -10.08 -6.68
CA ASN A 136 12.49 -10.73 -6.83
C ASN A 136 12.24 -12.04 -7.58
N VAL A 137 12.25 -11.97 -8.90
CA VAL A 137 11.80 -13.03 -9.79
C VAL A 137 12.76 -14.22 -9.71
N LEU A 138 12.29 -15.30 -9.10
CA LEU A 138 12.99 -16.58 -9.06
C LEU A 138 12.97 -17.23 -10.44
N GLU A 139 14.00 -18.02 -10.80
CA GLU A 139 14.08 -18.71 -12.11
C GLU A 139 12.84 -19.56 -12.44
N SER A 140 12.07 -20.00 -11.44
CA SER A 140 10.83 -20.78 -11.62
C SER A 140 9.59 -19.96 -12.01
N VAL A 141 9.63 -18.63 -11.93
CA VAL A 141 8.49 -17.76 -12.26
C VAL A 141 8.48 -17.48 -13.76
N THR A 142 7.35 -17.75 -14.42
CA THR A 142 7.20 -17.58 -15.87
C THR A 142 6.50 -16.28 -16.25
N PHE A 143 5.64 -15.76 -15.37
CA PHE A 143 5.01 -14.45 -15.53
C PHE A 143 4.51 -13.88 -14.20
N VAL A 144 4.31 -12.56 -14.20
CA VAL A 144 3.54 -11.81 -13.20
C VAL A 144 2.16 -11.53 -13.78
N LEU A 145 1.11 -11.85 -13.04
CA LEU A 145 -0.29 -11.56 -13.38
C LEU A 145 -0.76 -10.35 -12.58
N ILE A 146 -1.27 -9.34 -13.27
CA ILE A 146 -1.91 -8.16 -12.69
C ILE A 146 -3.40 -8.26 -13.00
N ASP A 147 -4.19 -8.50 -11.98
CA ASP A 147 -5.65 -8.49 -12.04
C ASP A 147 -6.18 -7.15 -11.52
N ILE A 148 -7.15 -6.59 -12.23
CA ILE A 148 -7.80 -5.34 -11.89
C ILE A 148 -9.28 -5.59 -11.67
N ASP A 149 -9.81 -5.08 -10.56
CA ASP A 149 -11.24 -4.91 -10.33
C ASP A 149 -11.59 -3.41 -10.41
N GLU A 150 -11.84 -2.96 -11.64
CA GLU A 150 -12.13 -1.56 -11.97
C GLU A 150 -13.33 -1.02 -11.18
N ARG A 151 -14.33 -1.87 -10.89
CA ARG A 151 -15.57 -1.45 -10.21
C ARG A 151 -15.32 -1.01 -8.77
N ASN A 152 -14.23 -1.48 -8.16
CA ASN A 152 -13.89 -1.24 -6.77
C ASN A 152 -12.52 -0.55 -6.63
N ASN A 153 -11.89 -0.16 -7.74
CA ASN A 153 -10.53 0.37 -7.79
C ASN A 153 -9.50 -0.47 -7.02
N ARG A 154 -9.51 -1.78 -7.26
CA ARG A 154 -8.60 -2.74 -6.60
C ARG A 154 -7.70 -3.39 -7.62
N VAL A 155 -6.46 -3.64 -7.22
CA VAL A 155 -5.49 -4.42 -7.97
C VAL A 155 -5.05 -5.62 -7.15
N ASN A 156 -4.80 -6.74 -7.81
CA ASN A 156 -4.15 -7.90 -7.22
C ASN A 156 -3.02 -8.33 -8.15
N VAL A 157 -1.83 -8.56 -7.60
CA VAL A 157 -0.67 -8.97 -8.39
C VAL A 157 -0.11 -10.26 -7.83
N THR A 158 0.09 -11.24 -8.71
CA THR A 158 0.56 -12.57 -8.32
C THR A 158 1.67 -13.06 -9.25
N GLU A 159 2.63 -13.80 -8.70
CA GLU A 159 3.60 -14.55 -9.49
C GLU A 159 3.02 -15.92 -9.83
N SER A 160 3.22 -16.37 -11.07
CA SER A 160 2.85 -17.73 -11.47
C SER A 160 4.06 -18.51 -11.91
N LYS A 161 4.04 -19.80 -11.55
CA LYS A 161 4.93 -20.83 -12.07
C LYS A 161 4.11 -21.69 -13.04
N GLU A 162 4.73 -22.20 -14.10
CA GLU A 162 4.15 -23.31 -14.86
C GLU A 162 4.25 -24.62 -14.07
#